data_AF-A0A3D9AG77-F1
#
_entry.id   AF-A0A3D9AG77-F1
#
_cell.length_a   1.000
_cell.length_b   1.000
_cell.length_c   1.000
_cell.angle_alpha   90.00
_cell.angle_beta   90.00
_cell.angle_gamma   90.00
#
_symmetry.space_group_name_H-M   'P 1'
#
loop_
_entity.id
_entity.type
_entity.pdbx_description
1 polymer ?
#
loop_
_entity_poly.entity_id
_entity_poly.type
_entity_poly.pdbx_seq_one_letter_code
_entity_poly.pdbx_strand_id
1 'polypeptide(L)'
;MIGKYERGEAIPSVDAAKKIADALGVSLDYLVGGTNQVSFDKRTVDRIKDLEQLEESKKQTLYDLIDTYIRDCKTRKTFANL
;
A
#
# COMPACT_ATOMS: atom_id res chain seq x y z
N MET A 1 -24.37 -0.19 -16.17
CA MET A 1 -23.06 0.19 -16.79
C MET A 1 -21.92 -0.57 -16.12
N ILE A 2 -21.81 -0.56 -14.78
CA ILE A 2 -20.79 -1.30 -14.00
C ILE A 2 -20.67 -2.79 -14.38
N GLY A 3 -21.79 -3.51 -14.53
CA GLY A 3 -21.73 -4.92 -14.92
C GLY A 3 -21.04 -5.20 -16.27
N LYS A 4 -20.97 -4.22 -17.19
CA LYS A 4 -20.19 -4.36 -18.43
C LYS A 4 -18.68 -4.26 -18.17
N TYR A 5 -18.28 -3.48 -17.17
CA TYR A 5 -16.87 -3.37 -16.75
C TYR A 5 -16.42 -4.65 -16.06
N GLU A 6 -17.25 -5.21 -15.18
CA GLU A 6 -16.96 -6.47 -14.47
C GLU A 6 -16.80 -7.67 -15.41
N ARG A 7 -17.51 -7.67 -16.55
CA ARG A 7 -17.42 -8.72 -17.58
C ARG A 7 -16.38 -8.43 -18.68
N GLY A 8 -15.63 -7.33 -18.59
CA GLY A 8 -14.65 -6.93 -19.61
C GLY A 8 -15.26 -6.53 -20.96
N GLU A 9 -16.58 -6.33 -21.04
CA GLU A 9 -17.29 -5.90 -22.25
C GLU A 9 -17.08 -4.40 -22.54
N ALA A 10 -16.57 -3.65 -21.55
CA ALA A 10 -16.21 -2.25 -21.67
C ALA A 10 -15.05 -1.90 -20.73
N ILE A 11 -14.22 -0.96 -21.13
CA ILE A 11 -13.12 -0.43 -20.30
C ILE A 11 -13.58 0.90 -19.68
N PRO A 12 -13.55 1.07 -18.35
CA PRO A 12 -13.88 2.35 -17.75
C PRO A 12 -12.87 3.41 -18.14
N SER A 13 -13.33 4.65 -18.38
CA SER A 13 -12.44 5.81 -18.43
C SER A 13 -11.72 6.00 -17.10
N VAL A 14 -10.56 6.67 -17.09
CA VAL A 14 -9.81 6.97 -15.85
C VAL A 14 -10.67 7.66 -14.79
N ASP A 15 -11.49 8.64 -15.17
CA ASP A 15 -12.39 9.33 -14.23
C ASP A 15 -13.47 8.42 -13.65
N ALA A 16 -14.03 7.51 -14.45
CA ALA A 16 -15.00 6.53 -13.99
C ALA A 16 -14.35 5.52 -13.03
N ALA A 17 -13.16 5.03 -13.36
CA ALA A 17 -12.40 4.12 -12.50
C ALA A 17 -12.03 4.80 -11.17
N LYS A 18 -11.62 6.07 -11.19
CA LYS A 18 -11.36 6.86 -9.98
C LYS A 18 -12.60 6.98 -9.09
N LYS A 19 -13.76 7.34 -9.65
CA LYS A 19 -15.02 7.42 -8.90
C LYS A 19 -15.43 6.08 -8.28
N ILE A 20 -15.17 4.97 -8.98
CA ILE A 20 -15.40 3.62 -8.45
C ILE A 20 -14.45 3.34 -7.28
N ALA A 21 -13.16 3.66 -7.42
CA ALA A 21 -12.16 3.46 -6.37
C ALA A 21 -12.51 4.27 -5.11
N ASP A 22 -12.85 5.56 -5.28
CA ASP A 22 -13.26 6.45 -4.19
C ASP A 22 -14.52 5.93 -3.49
N ALA A 23 -15.52 5.45 -4.23
CA ALA A 23 -16.75 4.90 -3.67
C ALA A 23 -16.53 3.58 -2.91
N LEU A 24 -15.54 2.78 -3.33
CA LEU A 24 -15.17 1.53 -2.67
C LEU A 24 -14.11 1.72 -1.56
N GLY A 25 -13.56 2.93 -1.41
CA GLY A 25 -12.51 3.24 -0.44
C GLY A 25 -11.18 2.53 -0.74
N VAL A 26 -10.92 2.19 -2.01
CA VAL A 26 -9.72 1.50 -2.49
C VAL A 26 -8.94 2.38 -3.45
N SER A 27 -7.68 2.03 -3.71
CA SER A 27 -6.85 2.76 -4.66
C SER A 27 -7.14 2.36 -6.11
N LEU A 28 -6.79 3.22 -7.07
CA LEU A 28 -7.05 2.96 -8.49
C LEU A 28 -6.26 1.75 -9.02
N ASP A 29 -5.03 1.55 -8.53
CA ASP A 29 -4.19 0.39 -8.82
C ASP A 29 -4.80 -0.92 -8.31
N TYR A 30 -5.57 -0.89 -7.21
CA TYR A 30 -6.33 -2.05 -6.72
C TYR A 30 -7.37 -2.51 -7.76
N LEU A 31 -8.05 -1.59 -8.45
CA LEU A 31 -9.05 -1.92 -9.47
C LEU A 31 -8.46 -2.58 -10.72
N VAL A 32 -7.20 -2.28 -11.06
CA VAL A 32 -6.53 -2.80 -12.26
C VAL A 32 -5.66 -4.03 -12.00
N GLY A 33 -5.79 -4.64 -10.81
CA GLY A 33 -4.99 -5.80 -10.41
C GLY A 33 -3.51 -5.47 -10.24
N GLY A 34 -3.20 -4.19 -9.98
CA GLY A 34 -1.85 -3.66 -9.95
C GLY A 34 -0.95 -4.27 -8.89
N THR A 35 -1.49 -4.80 -7.79
CA THR A 35 -0.65 -5.39 -6.74
C THR A 35 -1.37 -6.39 -5.85
N ASN A 36 -0.66 -7.48 -5.52
CA ASN A 36 -0.82 -8.24 -4.27
C ASN A 36 -0.40 -7.39 -3.06
N GLN A 37 -0.75 -6.09 -3.01
CA GLN A 37 -0.28 -5.20 -1.96
C GLN A 37 -1.03 -5.51 -0.66
N VAL A 38 -0.24 -5.67 0.39
CA VAL A 38 -0.69 -5.52 1.78
C VAL A 38 -1.47 -4.20 1.84
N SER A 39 -2.77 -4.28 2.13
CA SER A 39 -3.56 -3.07 2.38
C SER A 39 -3.09 -2.46 3.70
N PHE A 40 -2.58 -1.23 3.64
CA PHE A 40 -2.23 -0.50 4.85
C PHE A 40 -3.48 0.18 5.40
N ASP A 41 -3.69 0.06 6.70
CA ASP A 41 -4.74 0.83 7.35
C ASP A 41 -4.44 2.34 7.26
N LYS A 42 -5.49 3.16 7.37
CA LYS A 42 -5.38 4.62 7.27
C LYS A 42 -4.36 5.22 8.26
N ARG A 43 -4.27 4.69 9.48
CA ARG A 43 -3.35 5.19 10.50
C ARG A 43 -1.91 4.90 10.12
N THR A 44 -1.63 3.74 9.53
CA THR A 44 -0.31 3.40 9.02
C THR A 44 0.12 4.35 7.91
N VAL A 45 -0.78 4.66 6.97
CA VAL A 45 -0.52 5.64 5.91
C VAL A 45 -0.26 7.04 6.47
N ASP A 46 -1.08 7.50 7.41
CA ASP A 46 -0.93 8.82 8.02
C ASP A 46 0.40 8.94 8.78
N ARG A 47 0.81 7.90 9.51
CA ARG A 47 2.13 7.87 10.19
C ARG A 47 3.30 7.97 9.21
N ILE A 48 3.24 7.28 8.07
CA ILE A 48 4.29 7.37 7.05
C ILE A 48 4.33 8.78 6.46
N LYS A 49 3.16 9.40 6.19
CA LYS A 49 3.12 10.79 5.72
C LYS A 49 3.75 11.75 6.71
N ASP A 50 3.46 11.61 8.00
CA ASP A 50 4.07 12.45 9.04
C ASP A 50 5.58 12.22 9.16
N LEU A 51 6.04 10.96 9.05
CA LEU A 51 7.46 10.61 9.03
C LEU A 51 8.18 11.30 7.86
N GLU A 52 7.56 11.39 6.68
CA GLU A 52 8.14 12.06 5.52
C GLU A 52 8.32 13.58 5.72
N GLN A 53 7.58 14.19 6.64
CA GLN A 53 7.69 15.61 6.96
C GLN A 53 8.76 15.92 8.01
N LEU A 54 9.41 14.91 8.58
CA LEU A 54 10.48 15.10 9.57
C LEU A 54 11.77 15.62 8.93
N GLU A 55 12.59 16.25 9.77
CA GLU A 55 13.97 16.59 9.40
C GLU A 55 14.75 15.33 8.98
N GLU A 56 15.60 15.48 7.96
CA GLU A 56 16.30 14.37 7.30
C GLU A 56 17.04 13.45 8.29
N SER A 57 17.69 14.03 9.30
CA SER A 57 18.43 13.26 10.31
C SER A 57 17.52 12.35 11.15
N LYS A 58 16.32 12.83 11.51
CA LYS A 58 15.33 12.08 12.29
C LYS A 58 14.63 11.04 11.42
N LYS A 59 14.30 11.42 10.19
CA LYS A 59 13.75 10.51 9.18
C LYS A 59 14.67 9.31 8.96
N GLN A 60 15.96 9.55 8.70
CA GLN A 60 16.94 8.49 8.49
C GLN A 60 17.05 7.57 9.72
N THR A 61 17.12 8.15 10.92
CA THR A 61 17.16 7.37 12.17
C THR A 61 15.96 6.41 12.30
N LEU A 62 14.76 6.86 11.92
CA LEU A 62 13.56 6.02 11.98
C LEU A 62 13.55 4.92 10.93
N TYR A 63 14.03 5.19 9.71
CA TYR A 63 14.17 4.14 8.70
C TYR A 63 15.16 3.07 9.13
N ASP A 64 16.31 3.47 9.68
CA ASP A 64 17.32 2.53 10.17
C ASP A 64 16.73 1.60 11.25
N LEU A 65 15.90 2.16 12.13
CA LEU A 65 15.19 1.40 13.16
C LEU A 65 14.19 0.40 12.56
N ILE A 66 13.34 0.85 11.63
CA ILE A 66 12.38 -0.01 10.91
C ILE A 66 13.10 -1.18 10.24
N ASP A 67 14.17 -0.88 9.50
CA ASP A 67 14.97 -1.87 8.78
C ASP A 67 15.64 -2.87 9.72
N THR A 68 16.13 -2.40 10.86
CA THR A 68 16.73 -3.25 11.89
C THR A 68 15.73 -4.28 12.40
N TYR A 69 14.52 -3.86 12.77
CA TYR A 69 13.49 -4.79 13.26
C TYR A 69 12.98 -5.75 12.17
N ILE A 70 12.83 -5.28 10.94
CA ILE A 70 12.43 -6.15 9.80
C ILE A 70 13.49 -7.21 9.56
N ARG A 71 14.78 -6.81 9.52
CA ARG A 71 15.91 -7.72 9.33
C ARG A 71 15.93 -8.78 10.42
N ASP A 72 15.89 -8.36 11.68
CA ASP A 72 15.92 -9.23 12.85
C ASP A 72 14.74 -10.23 12.84
N CYS A 73 13.54 -9.79 12.47
CA CYS A 73 12.38 -10.68 12.28
C CYS A 73 12.60 -11.73 11.17
N LYS A 74 13.10 -11.31 9.99
CA LYS A 74 13.39 -12.23 8.88
C LYS A 74 14.47 -13.25 9.28
N THR A 75 15.54 -12.78 9.90
CA THR A 75 16.66 -13.60 10.37
C THR A 75 16.20 -14.65 11.37
N ARG A 76 15.41 -14.28 12.38
CA ARG A 76 14.82 -15.25 13.33
C ARG A 76 13.95 -16.30 12.64
N LYS A 77 13.11 -15.91 11.68
CA LYS A 77 12.26 -16.85 10.94
C LYS A 77 13.08 -17.86 10.14
N THR A 78 14.20 -17.44 9.55
CA THR A 78 15.12 -18.32 8.84
C THR A 78 15.79 -19.33 9.78
N PHE A 79 16.23 -18.90 10.97
CA PHE A 79 16.85 -19.79 11.96
C PHE A 79 15.86 -20.70 12.70
N ALA A 80 14.60 -20.30 12.85
CA ALA A 80 13.56 -21.13 13.43
C ALA A 80 13.05 -22.24 12.48
N ASN A 81 13.35 -22.12 11.19
CA ASN A 81 12.97 -23.09 10.14
C ASN A 81 14.16 -23.93 9.63
N LEU A 82 15.31 -23.86 10.31
CA LEU A 82 16.48 -24.74 10.14
C LEU A 82 16.49 -25.80 11.25
#